data_AF-A0A8B8FU93-F1
#
_entry.id   AF-A0A8B8FU93-F1
#
_cell.length_a   1.000
_cell.length_b   1.000
_cell.length_c   1.000
_cell.angle_alpha   90.00
_cell.angle_beta   90.00
_cell.angle_gamma   90.00
#
_symmetry.space_group_name_H-M   'P 1'
#
loop_
_entity.id
_entity.type
_entity.pdbx_description
1 polymer ?
#
loop_
_entity_poly.entity_id
_entity_poly.type
_entity_poly.pdbx_seq_one_letter_code
_entity_poly.pdbx_strand_id
1 'polypeptide(L)'
;MYKNNGQDYTGFGFEIGGHDIIPLYDVPHLLKNLRNNLVSKDLNFEYDGKNHTASWKHTIQFYELDKRQSTEGDRLTLKLTDCHVYPATLKKMKGANAAQVFSQRVGAIMKRFAEMNKEIPIIIGLDASAQSTGQLCLFMDKLFDSANGNSIKLELGKNLRCAVTRNSSHWDFWQKALITLNSMKYINTNKAIVPSITNWIKTVKGIMHICKRLLDCGFAFVLLQNFNQDPIENFFGSIRSHGVRNIKPTPAMFISSFKALLINNFTSNHSVGSNCENDDCDGALDNLKNFLIDEIPLEETIIQSPTESMIEIEIPNVKIPSSNSQVNSGSRAYVAGWLTRMNYKKKQKTTNTVAEIINLVQSWDV
;
A
#
# COMPACT_ATOMS: atom_id res chain seq x y z
N MET A 1 26.04 10.44 -10.68
CA MET A 1 25.77 11.86 -10.94
C MET A 1 25.13 11.92 -12.30
N TYR A 2 24.00 12.61 -12.41
CA TYR A 2 23.35 12.84 -13.70
C TYR A 2 23.99 14.07 -14.33
N LYS A 3 24.30 14.02 -15.63
CA LYS A 3 24.90 15.14 -16.35
C LYS A 3 23.78 15.95 -16.99
N ASN A 4 23.79 17.28 -16.79
CA ASN A 4 22.97 18.20 -17.57
C ASN A 4 23.92 18.99 -18.49
N ASN A 5 23.75 18.89 -19.81
CA ASN A 5 24.56 19.61 -20.81
C ASN A 5 26.09 19.58 -20.58
N GLY A 6 26.63 18.43 -20.18
CA GLY A 6 28.07 18.25 -19.98
C GLY A 6 28.63 18.81 -18.66
N GLN A 7 27.80 19.41 -17.80
CA GLN A 7 28.15 19.79 -16.43
C GLN A 7 27.54 18.83 -15.41
N ASP A 8 28.25 18.63 -14.30
CA ASP A 8 27.77 17.81 -13.19
C ASP A 8 26.59 18.52 -12.50
N TYR A 9 25.40 17.92 -12.56
CA TYR A 9 24.24 18.45 -11.85
C TYR A 9 24.44 18.23 -10.35
N THR A 10 24.44 19.32 -9.58
CA THR A 10 24.68 19.33 -8.13
C THR A 10 23.41 19.12 -7.30
N GLY A 11 22.24 19.12 -7.93
CA GLY A 11 20.95 18.88 -7.28
C GLY A 11 20.68 17.41 -6.95
N PHE A 12 19.69 17.17 -6.08
CA PHE A 12 19.23 15.83 -5.75
C PHE A 12 18.29 15.30 -6.84
N GLY A 13 18.84 14.70 -7.90
CA GLY A 13 18.05 14.18 -9.02
C GLY A 13 18.64 14.58 -10.38
N PHE A 14 17.76 14.91 -11.32
CA PHE A 14 18.11 15.47 -12.63
C PHE A 14 16.98 16.35 -13.15
N GLU A 15 17.25 17.17 -14.14
CA GLU A 15 16.26 18.09 -14.73
C GLU A 15 15.82 17.58 -16.11
N ILE A 16 14.52 17.61 -16.40
CA ILE A 16 13.97 17.39 -17.74
C ILE A 16 13.04 18.57 -18.07
N GLY A 17 13.37 19.33 -19.12
CA GLY A 17 12.51 20.41 -19.61
C GLY A 17 12.23 21.51 -18.58
N GLY A 18 13.20 21.88 -17.75
CA GLY A 18 13.01 22.88 -16.68
C GLY A 18 12.35 22.32 -15.41
N HIS A 19 12.03 21.03 -15.36
CA HIS A 19 11.43 20.38 -14.21
C HIS A 19 12.41 19.45 -13.49
N ASP A 20 12.52 19.62 -12.17
CA ASP A 20 13.32 18.75 -11.31
C ASP A 20 12.64 17.38 -11.17
N ILE A 21 13.37 16.32 -11.50
CA ILE A 21 12.96 14.92 -11.37
C ILE A 21 13.74 14.28 -10.24
N ILE A 22 13.00 13.81 -9.23
CA ILE A 22 13.56 13.20 -8.02
C ILE A 22 13.35 11.69 -8.07
N PRO A 23 14.39 10.89 -8.35
CA PRO A 23 14.25 9.44 -8.40
C PRO A 23 14.09 8.85 -7.00
N LEU A 24 13.01 8.10 -6.79
CA LEU A 24 12.73 7.35 -5.56
C LEU A 24 12.73 5.85 -5.86
N TYR A 25 13.16 5.04 -4.88
CA TYR A 25 12.97 3.60 -4.95
C TYR A 25 11.70 3.22 -4.21
N ASP A 26 11.05 2.15 -4.67
CA ASP A 26 9.80 1.67 -4.08
C ASP A 26 9.99 1.19 -2.62
N VAL A 27 9.32 1.86 -1.69
CA VAL A 27 9.49 1.68 -0.23
C VAL A 27 9.12 0.27 0.25
N PRO A 28 7.98 -0.33 -0.15
CA PRO A 28 7.69 -1.75 0.10
C PRO A 28 8.80 -2.69 -0.37
N HIS A 29 9.36 -2.46 -1.56
CA HIS A 29 10.48 -3.25 -2.07
C HIS A 29 11.76 -3.06 -1.25
N LEU A 30 12.06 -1.85 -0.80
CA LEU A 30 13.22 -1.58 0.04
C LEU A 30 13.15 -2.35 1.37
N LEU A 31 11.99 -2.37 2.03
CA LEU A 31 11.77 -3.13 3.26
C LEU A 31 11.94 -4.64 3.03
N LYS A 32 11.35 -5.15 1.94
CA LYS A 32 11.45 -6.55 1.52
C LYS A 32 12.90 -6.96 1.25
N ASN A 33 13.69 -6.11 0.59
CA ASN A 33 15.09 -6.37 0.32
C ASN A 33 15.95 -6.37 1.58
N LEU A 34 15.69 -5.45 2.52
CA LEU A 34 16.34 -5.45 3.83
C LEU A 34 16.04 -6.74 4.60
N ARG A 35 14.76 -7.17 4.63
CA ARG A 35 14.36 -8.46 5.19
C ARG A 35 15.14 -9.62 4.56
N ASN A 36 15.16 -9.69 3.24
CA ASN A 36 15.80 -10.79 2.50
C ASN A 36 17.31 -10.85 2.76
N ASN A 37 17.98 -9.70 2.89
CA ASN A 37 19.40 -9.66 3.26
C ASN A 37 19.60 -10.13 4.71
N LEU A 38 18.77 -9.65 5.65
CA LEU A 38 18.85 -10.04 7.06
C LEU A 38 18.68 -11.55 7.27
N VAL A 39 17.81 -12.20 6.50
CA VAL A 39 17.63 -13.67 6.51
C VAL A 39 18.94 -14.42 6.28
N SER A 40 19.84 -13.85 5.47
CA SER A 40 21.10 -14.49 5.08
C SER A 40 22.33 -13.96 5.82
N LYS A 41 22.24 -12.76 6.41
CA LYS A 41 23.39 -12.01 6.92
C LYS A 41 22.99 -11.15 8.10
N ASP A 42 23.81 -11.15 9.12
CA ASP A 42 23.63 -10.26 10.26
C ASP A 42 23.96 -8.81 9.88
N LEU A 43 23.30 -7.87 10.53
CA LEU A 43 23.37 -6.44 10.25
C LEU A 43 23.90 -5.69 11.47
N ASN A 44 25.08 -5.08 11.33
CA ASN A 44 25.59 -4.11 12.29
C ASN A 44 25.02 -2.73 12.00
N PHE A 45 24.61 -1.99 13.03
CA PHE A 45 24.12 -0.62 12.89
C PHE A 45 24.32 0.15 14.21
N GLU A 46 24.39 1.47 14.10
CA GLU A 46 24.41 2.37 15.24
C GLU A 46 23.03 3.01 15.45
N TYR A 47 22.56 2.99 16.69
CA TYR A 47 21.31 3.64 17.07
C TYR A 47 21.48 4.31 18.44
N ASP A 48 21.16 5.60 18.53
CA ASP A 48 21.34 6.44 19.72
C ASP A 48 22.75 6.30 20.35
N GLY A 49 23.80 6.31 19.53
CA GLY A 49 25.20 6.24 19.95
C GLY A 49 25.66 4.85 20.43
N LYS A 50 24.83 3.81 20.26
CA LYS A 50 25.16 2.43 20.63
C LYS A 50 25.25 1.54 19.39
N ASN A 51 26.24 0.65 19.39
CA ASN A 51 26.39 -0.36 18.36
C ASN A 51 25.47 -1.54 18.64
N HIS A 52 24.77 -1.97 17.60
CA HIS A 52 23.83 -3.08 17.61
C HIS A 52 24.18 -4.07 16.50
N THR A 53 23.91 -5.35 16.75
CA THR A 53 23.96 -6.41 15.74
C THR A 53 22.61 -7.11 15.70
N ALA A 54 21.92 -7.02 14.58
CA ALA A 54 20.68 -7.73 14.33
C ALA A 54 20.93 -9.04 13.57
N SER A 55 20.20 -10.09 13.93
CA SER A 55 20.31 -11.40 13.30
C SER A 55 18.93 -12.00 13.08
N TRP A 56 18.73 -12.67 11.94
CA TRP A 56 17.50 -13.41 11.68
C TRP A 56 17.29 -14.59 12.64
N LYS A 57 18.37 -15.12 13.23
CA LYS A 57 18.31 -16.13 14.29
C LYS A 57 17.43 -15.68 15.45
N HIS A 58 17.52 -14.41 15.85
CA HIS A 58 16.70 -13.86 16.94
C HIS A 58 15.21 -13.81 16.57
N THR A 59 14.88 -13.55 15.30
CA THR A 59 13.49 -13.59 14.80
C THR A 59 12.93 -15.01 14.89
N ILE A 60 13.74 -16.03 14.54
CA ILE A 60 13.35 -17.45 14.68
C ILE A 60 13.15 -17.81 16.15
N GLN A 61 14.10 -17.47 17.02
CA GLN A 61 14.00 -17.72 18.46
C GLN A 61 12.75 -17.09 19.08
N PHE A 62 12.49 -15.82 18.77
CA PHE A 62 11.31 -15.11 19.26
C PHE A 62 10.01 -15.76 18.76
N TYR A 63 9.95 -16.14 17.48
CA TYR A 63 8.78 -16.82 16.92
C TYR A 63 8.53 -18.19 17.58
N GLU A 64 9.58 -18.98 17.79
CA GLU A 64 9.51 -20.27 18.48
C GLU A 64 9.04 -20.11 19.93
N LEU A 65 9.55 -19.10 20.64
CA LEU A 65 9.13 -18.79 22.00
C LEU A 65 7.62 -18.51 22.05
N ASP A 66 7.15 -17.57 21.23
CA ASP A 66 5.74 -17.17 21.14
C ASP A 66 4.83 -18.32 20.67
N LYS A 67 5.32 -19.18 19.77
CA LYS A 67 4.58 -20.35 19.27
C LYS A 67 4.46 -21.46 20.33
N ARG A 68 5.52 -21.72 21.11
CA ARG A 68 5.55 -22.79 22.13
C ARG A 68 4.77 -22.44 23.39
N GLN A 69 4.73 -21.16 23.77
CA GLN A 69 3.99 -20.71 24.95
C GLN A 69 2.48 -20.63 24.70
N SER A 70 2.04 -20.69 23.44
CA SER A 70 0.62 -20.59 23.11
C SER A 70 -0.08 -21.94 23.19
N THR A 71 -1.17 -21.97 23.95
CA THR A 71 -1.99 -23.16 24.17
C THR A 71 -3.36 -23.07 23.50
N GLU A 72 -3.92 -21.86 23.36
CA GLU A 72 -5.28 -21.64 22.84
C GLU A 72 -5.38 -20.43 21.88
N GLY A 73 -4.32 -20.12 21.15
CA GLY A 73 -4.31 -19.00 20.21
C GLY A 73 -4.07 -17.64 20.85
N ASP A 74 -3.49 -17.64 22.05
CA ASP A 74 -3.05 -16.51 22.87
C ASP A 74 -1.67 -15.95 22.47
N ARG A 75 -1.21 -16.25 21.25
CA ARG A 75 0.08 -15.75 20.74
C ARG A 75 0.13 -14.23 20.79
N LEU A 76 1.25 -13.69 21.26
CA LEU A 76 1.51 -12.26 21.30
C LEU A 76 1.62 -11.68 19.88
N THR A 77 2.07 -12.51 18.91
CA THR A 77 2.25 -12.11 17.50
C THR A 77 1.44 -12.97 16.52
N LEU A 78 0.11 -12.92 16.64
CA LEU A 78 -0.86 -13.69 15.84
C LEU A 78 -0.65 -13.65 14.31
N LYS A 79 -0.11 -12.54 13.79
CA LYS A 79 0.13 -12.38 12.34
C LYS A 79 1.32 -13.17 11.83
N LEU A 80 2.31 -13.46 12.69
CA LEU A 80 3.49 -14.21 12.28
C LEU A 80 3.14 -15.69 12.09
N THR A 81 3.62 -16.24 10.99
CA THR A 81 3.46 -17.66 10.63
C THR A 81 4.78 -18.21 10.11
N ASP A 82 4.87 -19.51 9.89
CA ASP A 82 6.02 -20.17 9.28
C ASP A 82 6.47 -19.49 7.96
N CYS A 83 5.53 -18.95 7.17
CA CYS A 83 5.81 -18.22 5.92
C CYS A 83 6.48 -16.85 6.12
N HIS A 84 6.53 -16.34 7.35
CA HIS A 84 7.18 -15.09 7.73
C HIS A 84 8.62 -15.30 8.19
N VAL A 85 8.91 -16.45 8.78
CA VAL A 85 10.08 -16.65 9.65
C VAL A 85 11.05 -17.68 9.08
N TYR A 86 10.59 -18.90 8.78
CA TYR A 86 11.52 -19.94 8.36
C TYR A 86 11.97 -19.76 6.91
N PRO A 87 13.28 -19.79 6.62
CA PRO A 87 13.81 -19.60 5.26
C PRO A 87 13.19 -20.55 4.21
N ALA A 88 12.88 -21.79 4.59
CA ALA A 88 12.32 -22.81 3.71
C ALA A 88 10.90 -22.47 3.20
N THR A 89 10.09 -21.85 4.04
CA THR A 89 8.69 -21.48 3.73
C THR A 89 8.53 -19.98 3.47
N LEU A 90 9.62 -19.23 3.52
CA LEU A 90 9.62 -17.77 3.47
C LEU A 90 9.05 -17.27 2.14
N LYS A 91 7.94 -16.51 2.22
CA LYS A 91 7.40 -15.81 1.04
C LYS A 91 8.25 -14.56 0.76
N LYS A 92 9.39 -14.76 0.09
CA LYS A 92 10.40 -13.72 -0.20
C LYS A 92 9.84 -12.51 -0.96
N MET A 93 8.83 -12.72 -1.79
CA MET A 93 8.21 -11.67 -2.62
C MET A 93 7.07 -10.90 -1.92
N LYS A 94 6.50 -11.44 -0.85
CA LYS A 94 5.32 -10.86 -0.19
C LYS A 94 5.73 -9.71 0.75
N GLY A 95 5.51 -8.47 0.31
CA GLY A 95 5.86 -7.24 1.05
C GLY A 95 5.19 -7.16 2.42
N ALA A 96 3.89 -7.51 2.48
CA ALA A 96 3.13 -7.57 3.73
C ALA A 96 3.79 -8.45 4.82
N ASN A 97 4.40 -9.58 4.44
CA ASN A 97 5.11 -10.43 5.40
C ASN A 97 6.35 -9.74 5.97
N ALA A 98 7.07 -8.96 5.16
CA ALA A 98 8.23 -8.20 5.65
C ALA A 98 7.79 -7.08 6.62
N ALA A 99 6.73 -6.35 6.30
CA ALA A 99 6.16 -5.33 7.18
C ALA A 99 5.68 -5.93 8.52
N GLN A 100 5.04 -7.11 8.49
CA GLN A 100 4.60 -7.78 9.71
C GLN A 100 5.76 -8.25 10.60
N VAL A 101 6.85 -8.76 10.02
CA VAL A 101 8.06 -9.14 10.78
C VAL A 101 8.71 -7.93 11.43
N PHE A 102 8.84 -6.82 10.70
CA PHE A 102 9.45 -5.62 11.26
C PHE A 102 8.51 -4.81 12.15
N SER A 103 7.25 -5.19 12.30
CA SER A 103 6.25 -4.38 13.01
C SER A 103 6.64 -3.98 14.44
N GLN A 104 6.09 -2.84 14.87
CA GLN A 104 6.26 -2.30 16.23
C GLN A 104 6.04 -3.35 17.31
N ARG A 105 4.99 -4.17 17.17
CA ARG A 105 4.64 -5.20 18.16
C ARG A 105 5.72 -6.27 18.29
N VAL A 106 6.20 -6.80 17.16
CA VAL A 106 7.28 -7.79 17.14
C VAL A 106 8.55 -7.19 17.75
N GLY A 107 8.93 -5.98 17.32
CA GLY A 107 10.11 -5.29 17.83
C GLY A 107 10.06 -5.01 19.33
N ALA A 108 8.94 -4.48 19.83
CA ALA A 108 8.77 -4.11 21.22
C ALA A 108 8.83 -5.32 22.17
N ILE A 109 8.13 -6.41 21.82
CA ILE A 109 8.09 -7.60 22.67
C ILE A 109 9.44 -8.32 22.64
N MET A 110 10.01 -8.53 21.46
CA MET A 110 11.34 -9.15 21.32
C MET A 110 12.40 -8.36 22.09
N LYS A 111 12.37 -7.03 22.01
CA LYS A 111 13.30 -6.15 22.74
C LYS A 111 13.13 -6.30 24.26
N ARG A 112 11.90 -6.20 24.77
CA ARG A 112 11.59 -6.30 26.20
C ARG A 112 11.95 -7.66 26.78
N PHE A 113 11.60 -8.74 26.09
CA PHE A 113 11.93 -10.09 26.55
C PHE A 113 13.44 -10.30 26.60
N ALA A 114 14.18 -9.86 25.58
CA ALA A 114 15.63 -9.96 25.59
C ALA A 114 16.30 -9.09 26.69
N GLU A 115 15.74 -7.92 26.99
CA GLU A 115 16.18 -7.07 28.11
C GLU A 115 15.94 -7.74 29.46
N MET A 116 14.73 -8.27 29.70
CA MET A 116 14.42 -9.02 30.92
C MET A 116 15.34 -10.22 31.09
N ASN A 117 15.66 -10.94 30.00
CA ASN A 117 16.53 -12.11 30.05
C ASN A 117 17.98 -11.79 30.39
N LYS A 118 18.42 -10.52 30.27
CA LYS A 118 19.74 -10.07 30.75
C LYS A 118 19.79 -9.94 32.26
N GLU A 119 18.69 -9.47 32.85
CA GLU A 119 18.60 -9.24 34.29
C GLU A 119 18.27 -10.53 35.03
N ILE A 120 17.32 -11.30 34.49
CA ILE A 120 16.86 -12.56 35.08
C ILE A 120 16.63 -13.58 33.96
N PRO A 121 17.47 -14.65 33.86
CA PRO A 121 17.46 -15.58 32.73
C PRO A 121 16.30 -16.59 32.80
N ILE A 122 15.06 -16.08 32.84
CA ILE A 122 13.82 -16.87 32.93
C ILE A 122 13.31 -17.27 31.54
N ILE A 123 13.62 -16.48 30.51
CA ILE A 123 13.10 -16.69 29.15
C ILE A 123 14.03 -17.64 28.40
N ILE A 124 13.70 -18.94 28.46
CA ILE A 124 14.46 -19.99 27.79
C ILE A 124 14.24 -19.90 26.27
N GLY A 125 15.34 -19.86 25.52
CA GLY A 125 15.32 -19.96 24.05
C GLY A 125 15.40 -18.63 23.30
N LEU A 126 15.44 -17.48 23.99
CA LEU A 126 15.68 -16.16 23.38
C LEU A 126 17.00 -15.57 23.88
N ASP A 127 17.92 -15.29 22.96
CA ASP A 127 19.20 -14.68 23.29
C ASP A 127 19.03 -13.23 23.77
N ALA A 128 19.76 -12.82 24.81
CA ALA A 128 19.81 -11.44 25.30
C ALA A 128 20.21 -10.43 24.21
N SER A 129 21.01 -10.85 23.23
CA SER A 129 21.39 -10.03 22.07
C SER A 129 20.23 -9.79 21.09
N ALA A 130 19.12 -10.53 21.20
CA ALA A 130 17.88 -10.27 20.45
C ALA A 130 17.31 -8.87 20.70
N GLN A 131 17.70 -8.19 21.80
CA GLN A 131 17.39 -6.78 22.04
C GLN A 131 17.75 -5.90 20.84
N SER A 132 18.91 -6.13 20.23
CA SER A 132 19.38 -5.40 19.05
C SER A 132 18.52 -5.65 17.81
N THR A 133 18.00 -6.87 17.65
CA THR A 133 17.08 -7.18 16.55
C THR A 133 15.70 -6.57 16.80
N GLY A 134 15.22 -6.57 18.05
CA GLY A 134 14.01 -5.86 18.46
C GLY A 134 14.11 -4.35 18.18
N GLN A 135 15.26 -3.75 18.49
CA GLN A 135 15.54 -2.35 18.19
C GLN A 135 15.55 -2.07 16.68
N LEU A 136 16.12 -2.96 15.87
CA LEU A 136 16.06 -2.84 14.40
C LEU A 136 14.62 -2.89 13.89
N CYS A 137 13.79 -3.82 14.39
CA CYS A 137 12.37 -3.88 14.00
C CYS A 137 11.66 -2.55 14.29
N LEU A 138 11.79 -2.01 15.51
CA LEU A 138 11.19 -0.73 15.88
C LEU A 138 11.66 0.42 14.98
N PHE A 139 12.95 0.46 14.65
CA PHE A 139 13.50 1.45 13.73
C PHE A 139 12.91 1.32 12.33
N MET A 140 12.88 0.10 11.78
CA MET A 140 12.40 -0.15 10.42
C MET A 140 10.89 0.05 10.27
N ASP A 141 10.10 -0.33 11.28
CA ASP A 141 8.67 -0.05 11.36
C ASP A 141 8.40 1.46 11.28
N LYS A 142 9.10 2.23 12.12
CA LYS A 142 8.98 3.69 12.14
C LYS A 142 9.46 4.33 10.83
N LEU A 143 10.54 3.80 10.23
CA LEU A 143 11.06 4.27 8.95
C LEU A 143 10.09 3.99 7.81
N PHE A 144 9.53 2.78 7.76
CA PHE A 144 8.55 2.40 6.75
C PHE A 144 7.28 3.25 6.85
N ASP A 145 6.73 3.40 8.05
CA ASP A 145 5.57 4.26 8.30
C ASP A 145 5.82 5.71 7.85
N SER A 146 7.00 6.24 8.16
CA SER A 146 7.40 7.61 7.79
C SER A 146 7.53 7.84 6.29
N ALA A 147 7.65 6.77 5.51
CA ALA A 147 7.87 6.80 4.06
C ALA A 147 6.70 6.22 3.26
N ASN A 148 5.64 5.75 3.93
CA ASN A 148 4.50 5.07 3.31
C ASN A 148 3.18 5.44 4.00
N GLY A 149 3.11 6.62 4.61
CA GLY A 149 1.92 7.13 5.30
C GLY A 149 0.84 7.62 4.33
N ASN A 150 -0.43 7.31 4.65
CA ASN A 150 -1.59 7.66 3.83
C ASN A 150 -2.76 8.30 4.61
N SER A 151 -2.61 8.48 5.92
CA SER A 151 -3.63 9.13 6.74
C SER A 151 -3.25 10.56 7.05
N ILE A 152 -4.19 11.50 6.96
CA ILE A 152 -3.98 12.85 7.51
C ILE A 152 -4.03 12.82 9.04
N LYS A 153 -4.86 11.93 9.61
CA LYS A 153 -5.00 11.77 11.05
C LYS A 153 -3.87 10.93 11.61
N LEU A 154 -3.34 11.35 12.75
CA LEU A 154 -2.37 10.57 13.51
C LEU A 154 -3.04 9.30 14.04
N GLU A 155 -2.38 8.16 13.80
CA GLU A 155 -2.74 6.90 14.43
C GLU A 155 -2.00 6.79 15.78
N LEU A 156 -2.72 6.39 16.83
CA LEU A 156 -2.17 6.28 18.19
C LEU A 156 -0.99 5.30 18.20
N GLY A 157 0.16 5.76 18.69
CA GLY A 157 1.40 4.98 18.73
C GLY A 157 2.16 4.90 17.40
N LYS A 158 1.60 5.47 16.32
CA LYS A 158 2.15 5.46 14.95
C LYS A 158 2.26 6.89 14.40
N ASN A 159 3.00 7.73 15.13
CA ASN A 159 3.05 9.18 14.90
C ASN A 159 3.64 9.61 13.53
N LEU A 160 4.30 8.70 12.82
CA LEU A 160 4.86 8.95 11.48
C LEU A 160 4.08 8.23 10.38
N ARG A 161 3.04 7.47 10.70
CA ARG A 161 2.18 6.84 9.71
C ARG A 161 1.09 7.82 9.26
N CYS A 162 1.51 8.99 8.83
CA CYS A 162 0.60 10.07 8.47
C CYS A 162 1.18 10.96 7.38
N ALA A 163 0.39 11.95 6.95
CA ALA A 163 0.81 12.94 5.97
C ALA A 163 1.96 13.81 6.49
N VAL A 164 2.89 14.14 5.60
CA VAL A 164 4.02 15.03 5.90
C VAL A 164 3.55 16.47 5.80
N THR A 165 3.78 17.26 6.86
CA THR A 165 3.54 18.71 6.88
C THR A 165 4.83 19.46 7.17
N ARG A 166 4.82 20.79 6.98
CA ARG A 166 6.00 21.66 7.21
C ARG A 166 6.63 21.50 8.59
N ASN A 167 5.81 21.24 9.61
CA ASN A 167 6.25 21.12 11.01
C ASN A 167 6.08 19.69 11.58
N SER A 168 5.88 18.70 10.72
CA SER A 168 5.69 17.32 11.19
C SER A 168 6.99 16.71 11.72
N SER A 169 6.87 15.77 12.66
CA SER A 169 8.03 15.09 13.26
C SER A 169 8.83 14.19 12.29
N HIS A 170 8.40 14.07 11.02
CA HIS A 170 9.12 13.39 9.95
C HIS A 170 10.51 14.00 9.73
N TRP A 171 10.62 15.34 9.74
CA TRP A 171 11.87 16.03 9.41
C TRP A 171 13.01 15.70 10.39
N ASP A 172 12.73 15.70 11.68
CA ASP A 172 13.69 15.34 12.72
C ASP A 172 14.01 13.85 12.68
N PHE A 173 13.00 13.01 12.46
CA PHE A 173 13.18 11.58 12.38
C PHE A 173 14.04 11.18 11.17
N TRP A 174 13.82 11.74 9.98
CA TRP A 174 14.59 11.40 8.79
C TRP A 174 16.06 11.76 8.93
N GLN A 175 16.39 12.86 9.60
CA GLN A 175 17.79 13.20 9.91
C GLN A 175 18.45 12.11 10.77
N LYS A 176 17.77 11.69 11.84
CA LYS A 176 18.25 10.59 12.71
C LYS A 176 18.31 9.26 11.96
N ALA A 177 17.30 8.97 11.14
CA ALA A 177 17.25 7.75 10.35
C ALA A 177 18.38 7.68 9.33
N LEU A 178 18.76 8.81 8.72
CA LEU A 178 19.93 8.86 7.84
C LEU A 178 21.23 8.53 8.59
N ILE A 179 21.41 8.99 9.82
CA ILE A 179 22.60 8.63 10.63
C ILE A 179 22.64 7.10 10.85
N THR A 180 21.53 6.51 11.31
CA THR A 180 21.44 5.05 11.51
C THR A 180 21.59 4.28 10.20
N LEU A 181 20.99 4.71 9.09
CA LEU A 181 21.12 4.02 7.80
C LEU A 181 22.56 4.08 7.26
N ASN A 182 23.28 5.18 7.46
CA ASN A 182 24.68 5.29 7.02
C ASN A 182 25.64 4.42 7.84
N SER A 183 25.31 4.08 9.08
CA SER A 183 26.12 3.18 9.92
C SER A 183 25.86 1.70 9.62
N MET A 184 24.79 1.36 8.90
CA MET A 184 24.42 -0.02 8.60
C MET A 184 25.44 -0.75 7.72
N LYS A 185 25.93 -1.90 8.19
CA LYS A 185 26.85 -2.80 7.46
C LYS A 185 26.50 -4.25 7.71
N TYR A 186 26.34 -5.03 6.64
CA TYR A 186 26.14 -6.47 6.76
C TYR A 186 27.47 -7.17 7.09
N ILE A 187 27.43 -8.13 8.00
CA ILE A 187 28.59 -8.93 8.38
C ILE A 187 28.94 -9.89 7.21
N ASN A 188 30.24 -10.15 7.03
CA ASN A 188 30.79 -11.06 6.01
C ASN A 188 30.46 -10.70 4.55
N THR A 189 30.19 -9.42 4.26
CA THR A 189 30.15 -8.96 2.87
C THR A 189 31.49 -8.39 2.44
N ASN A 190 32.16 -9.08 1.49
CA ASN A 190 33.32 -8.53 0.77
C ASN A 190 32.97 -7.28 -0.06
N LYS A 191 31.68 -6.95 -0.18
CA LYS A 191 31.18 -5.74 -0.83
C LYS A 191 31.05 -4.63 0.22
N ALA A 192 31.77 -3.53 0.02
CA ALA A 192 31.68 -2.33 0.86
C ALA A 192 30.29 -1.65 0.80
N ILE A 193 29.48 -1.95 -0.22
CA ILE A 193 28.19 -1.29 -0.49
C ILE A 193 27.11 -2.35 -0.75
N VAL A 194 26.04 -2.32 0.05
CA VAL A 194 24.84 -3.13 -0.18
C VAL A 194 23.74 -2.24 -0.76
N PRO A 195 23.28 -2.48 -2.00
CA PRO A 195 22.33 -1.61 -2.67
C PRO A 195 21.05 -1.33 -1.87
N SER A 196 20.56 -2.27 -1.07
CA SER A 196 19.33 -2.06 -0.29
C SER A 196 19.44 -0.91 0.71
N ILE A 197 20.59 -0.76 1.39
CA ILE A 197 20.82 0.33 2.37
C ILE A 197 21.04 1.64 1.63
N THR A 198 21.89 1.63 0.60
CA THR A 198 22.15 2.82 -0.23
C THR A 198 20.87 3.36 -0.86
N ASN A 199 19.96 2.48 -1.31
CA ASN A 199 18.69 2.88 -1.91
C ASN A 199 17.72 3.43 -0.86
N TRP A 200 17.73 2.92 0.38
CA TRP A 200 17.02 3.56 1.50
C TRP A 200 17.52 4.98 1.74
N ILE A 201 18.83 5.17 1.85
CA ILE A 201 19.45 6.50 2.07
C ILE A 201 19.06 7.48 0.95
N LYS A 202 19.16 7.04 -0.31
CA LYS A 202 18.73 7.84 -1.46
C LYS A 202 17.24 8.17 -1.39
N THR A 203 16.39 7.19 -1.11
CA THR A 203 14.93 7.39 -1.05
C THR A 203 14.53 8.36 0.05
N VAL A 204 15.11 8.24 1.26
CA VAL A 204 14.84 9.19 2.36
C VAL A 204 15.27 10.61 1.98
N LYS A 205 16.46 10.79 1.40
CA LYS A 205 16.91 12.10 0.91
C LYS A 205 15.99 12.66 -0.19
N GLY A 206 15.52 11.82 -1.09
CA GLY A 206 14.59 12.20 -2.15
C GLY A 206 13.22 12.59 -1.62
N ILE A 207 12.67 11.81 -0.69
CA ILE A 207 11.43 12.11 0.02
C ILE A 207 11.54 13.47 0.71
N MET A 208 12.63 13.74 1.42
CA MET A 208 12.87 15.05 2.04
C MET A 208 12.86 16.19 1.00
N HIS A 209 13.50 15.98 -0.15
CA HIS A 209 13.58 17.00 -1.20
C HIS A 209 12.23 17.25 -1.86
N ILE A 210 11.52 16.21 -2.29
CA ILE A 210 10.20 16.34 -2.94
C ILE A 210 9.17 16.92 -1.98
N CYS A 211 9.15 16.48 -0.71
CA CYS A 211 8.23 17.02 0.29
C CYS A 211 8.46 18.50 0.50
N LYS A 212 9.73 18.93 0.61
CA LYS A 212 10.06 20.35 0.79
C LYS A 212 9.55 21.17 -0.40
N ARG A 213 9.82 20.72 -1.63
CA ARG A 213 9.37 21.40 -2.86
C ARG A 213 7.86 21.50 -2.93
N LEU A 214 7.13 20.42 -2.71
CA LEU A 214 5.66 20.42 -2.74
C LEU A 214 5.08 21.37 -1.68
N LEU A 215 5.59 21.32 -0.45
CA LEU A 215 5.11 22.20 0.62
C LEU A 215 5.45 23.68 0.34
N ASP A 216 6.58 23.97 -0.31
CA ASP A 216 6.96 25.33 -0.74
C ASP A 216 6.11 25.82 -1.93
N CYS A 217 5.59 24.92 -2.75
CA CYS A 217 4.59 25.21 -3.80
C CYS A 217 3.16 25.40 -3.26
N GLY A 218 2.95 25.38 -1.94
CA GLY A 218 1.65 25.66 -1.32
C GLY A 218 0.79 24.43 -0.99
N PHE A 219 1.29 23.21 -1.20
CA PHE A 219 0.59 22.02 -0.73
C PHE A 219 0.55 22.00 0.81
N ALA A 220 -0.62 21.72 1.38
CA ALA A 220 -0.79 21.68 2.84
C ALA A 220 -0.07 20.46 3.48
N PHE A 221 -0.04 19.34 2.77
CA PHE A 221 0.57 18.09 3.20
C PHE A 221 0.95 17.20 2.00
N VAL A 222 1.76 16.18 2.26
CA VAL A 222 2.16 15.18 1.25
C VAL A 222 1.87 13.77 1.78
N LEU A 223 1.16 12.95 0.98
CA LEU A 223 0.90 11.54 1.27
C LEU A 223 1.95 10.69 0.56
N LEU A 224 2.83 10.04 1.33
CA LEU A 224 3.98 9.34 0.77
C LEU A 224 3.64 7.96 0.19
N GLN A 225 2.50 7.38 0.56
CA GLN A 225 2.00 6.17 -0.12
C GLN A 225 1.79 6.41 -1.64
N ASN A 226 1.50 7.64 -2.06
CA ASN A 226 1.31 7.97 -3.47
C ASN A 226 2.62 7.98 -4.30
N PHE A 227 3.78 7.81 -3.65
CA PHE A 227 5.09 7.80 -4.29
C PHE A 227 5.67 6.38 -4.45
N ASN A 228 4.88 5.35 -4.15
CA ASN A 228 5.26 3.96 -4.28
C ASN A 228 4.67 3.34 -5.57
N GLN A 229 5.07 2.11 -5.89
CA GLN A 229 4.63 1.41 -7.10
C GLN A 229 3.46 0.44 -6.84
N ASP A 230 2.83 0.47 -5.67
CA ASP A 230 1.69 -0.39 -5.36
C ASP A 230 0.53 -0.21 -6.37
N PRO A 231 0.17 1.02 -6.82
CA PRO A 231 -0.92 1.17 -7.78
C PRO A 231 -0.68 0.46 -9.12
N ILE A 232 0.55 0.51 -9.64
CA ILE A 232 0.89 -0.19 -10.89
C ILE A 232 0.94 -1.71 -10.69
N GLU A 233 1.36 -2.19 -9.51
CA GLU A 233 1.33 -3.62 -9.20
C GLU A 233 -0.10 -4.15 -8.99
N ASN A 234 -0.98 -3.35 -8.38
CA ASN A 234 -2.41 -3.60 -8.29
C ASN A 234 -3.03 -3.71 -9.68
N PHE A 235 -2.70 -2.78 -10.58
CA PHE A 235 -3.13 -2.84 -11.97
C PHE A 235 -2.68 -4.12 -12.68
N PHE A 236 -1.43 -4.55 -12.47
CA PHE A 236 -0.98 -5.86 -12.98
C PHE A 236 -1.73 -7.03 -12.34
N GLY A 237 -2.16 -6.91 -11.09
CA GLY A 237 -3.06 -7.83 -10.42
C GLY A 237 -4.41 -7.94 -11.12
N SER A 238 -5.01 -6.80 -11.47
CA SER A 238 -6.26 -6.68 -12.23
C SER A 238 -6.16 -7.33 -13.61
N ILE A 239 -5.04 -7.12 -14.32
CA ILE A 239 -4.80 -7.78 -15.62
C ILE A 239 -4.75 -9.30 -15.48
N ARG A 240 -4.09 -9.82 -14.43
CA ARG A 240 -4.00 -11.26 -14.18
C ARG A 240 -5.30 -11.88 -13.67
N SER A 241 -6.19 -11.09 -13.06
CA SER A 241 -7.51 -11.59 -12.60
C SER A 241 -8.55 -11.57 -13.72
N HIS A 242 -8.36 -10.74 -14.75
CA HIS A 242 -9.22 -10.66 -15.92
C HIS A 242 -9.30 -11.99 -16.67
N GLY A 243 -10.52 -12.44 -17.02
CA GLY A 243 -10.74 -13.63 -17.84
C GLY A 243 -10.33 -14.97 -17.19
N VAL A 244 -10.87 -15.27 -16.00
CA VAL A 244 -10.66 -16.56 -15.27
C VAL A 244 -9.20 -16.76 -14.84
N ARG A 245 -8.59 -15.71 -14.24
CA ARG A 245 -7.29 -15.79 -13.56
C ARG A 245 -6.13 -16.24 -14.46
N ASN A 246 -5.86 -15.47 -15.50
CA ASN A 246 -4.68 -15.65 -16.35
C ASN A 246 -3.40 -15.12 -15.66
N ILE A 247 -2.71 -15.97 -14.91
CA ILE A 247 -1.51 -15.60 -14.15
C ILE A 247 -0.30 -15.22 -15.02
N LYS A 248 -0.29 -15.56 -16.31
CA LYS A 248 0.81 -15.28 -17.25
C LYS A 248 0.25 -14.90 -18.62
N PRO A 249 -0.29 -13.68 -18.80
CA PRO A 249 -0.82 -13.24 -20.08
C PRO A 249 0.29 -13.15 -21.14
N THR A 250 -0.03 -13.54 -22.38
CA THR A 250 0.79 -13.19 -23.53
C THR A 250 0.66 -11.69 -23.83
N PRO A 251 1.57 -11.08 -24.62
CA PRO A 251 1.43 -9.66 -24.99
C PRO A 251 0.07 -9.32 -25.60
N ALA A 252 -0.47 -10.17 -26.47
CA ALA A 252 -1.80 -9.97 -27.05
C ALA A 252 -2.91 -9.99 -25.98
N MET A 253 -2.84 -10.95 -25.04
CA MET A 253 -3.79 -11.02 -23.93
C MET A 253 -3.66 -9.82 -22.99
N PHE A 254 -2.44 -9.34 -22.73
CA PHE A 254 -2.19 -8.14 -21.95
C PHE A 254 -2.86 -6.94 -22.61
N ILE A 255 -2.65 -6.74 -23.93
CA ILE A 255 -3.27 -5.64 -24.67
C ILE A 255 -4.79 -5.71 -24.59
N SER A 256 -5.38 -6.89 -24.78
CA SER A 256 -6.83 -7.07 -24.68
C SER A 256 -7.36 -6.78 -23.27
N SER A 257 -6.73 -7.35 -22.22
CA SER A 257 -7.11 -7.08 -20.83
C SER A 257 -6.91 -5.61 -20.45
N PHE A 258 -5.83 -4.97 -20.92
CA PHE A 258 -5.56 -3.55 -20.70
C PHE A 258 -6.69 -2.70 -21.27
N LYS A 259 -7.06 -2.92 -22.55
CA LYS A 259 -8.16 -2.20 -23.20
C LYS A 259 -9.48 -2.42 -22.47
N ALA A 260 -9.79 -3.66 -22.12
CA ALA A 260 -11.02 -3.99 -21.39
C ALA A 260 -11.06 -3.35 -20.00
N LEU A 261 -9.96 -3.38 -19.25
CA LEU A 261 -9.88 -2.75 -17.93
C LEU A 261 -9.97 -1.23 -18.03
N LEU A 262 -9.32 -0.62 -19.02
CA LEU A 262 -9.42 0.82 -19.26
C LEU A 262 -10.89 1.23 -19.49
N ILE A 263 -11.59 0.57 -20.43
CA ILE A 263 -13.01 0.84 -20.73
C ILE A 263 -13.91 0.60 -19.52
N ASN A 264 -13.56 -0.36 -18.67
CA ASN A 264 -14.33 -0.67 -17.47
C ASN A 264 -13.85 0.07 -16.22
N ASN A 265 -13.12 1.19 -16.36
CA ASN A 265 -12.65 2.00 -15.25
C ASN A 265 -11.81 1.24 -14.21
N PHE A 266 -10.98 0.31 -14.68
CA PHE A 266 -10.21 -0.63 -13.86
C PHE A 266 -11.05 -1.47 -12.89
N THR A 267 -12.37 -1.59 -13.12
CA THR A 267 -13.23 -2.48 -12.33
C THR A 267 -12.81 -3.93 -12.55
N SER A 268 -12.12 -4.48 -11.57
CA SER A 268 -11.81 -5.90 -11.52
C SER A 268 -11.77 -6.35 -10.07
N ASN A 269 -12.08 -7.63 -9.84
CA ASN A 269 -11.88 -8.19 -8.52
C ASN A 269 -10.37 -8.26 -8.24
N HIS A 270 -9.93 -7.67 -7.13
CA HIS A 270 -8.56 -7.84 -6.65
C HIS A 270 -8.22 -9.33 -6.56
N SER A 271 -7.04 -9.71 -7.02
CA SER A 271 -6.61 -11.11 -6.96
C SER A 271 -6.51 -11.58 -5.51
N VAL A 272 -7.15 -12.70 -5.17
CA VAL A 272 -7.06 -13.32 -3.83
C VAL A 272 -5.59 -13.62 -3.53
N GLY A 273 -5.05 -12.94 -2.51
CA GLY A 273 -3.65 -13.06 -2.08
C GLY A 273 -2.67 -12.09 -2.75
N SER A 274 -3.12 -10.94 -3.27
CA SER A 274 -2.25 -9.86 -3.79
C SER A 274 -1.15 -9.48 -2.78
N ASN A 275 -0.01 -9.00 -3.29
CA ASN A 275 1.15 -8.61 -2.49
C ASN A 275 1.15 -7.13 -2.08
N CYS A 276 0.31 -6.31 -2.72
CA CYS A 276 0.24 -4.86 -2.60
C CYS A 276 -0.99 -4.48 -1.78
N GLU A 277 -0.95 -3.32 -1.12
CA GLU A 277 -2.09 -2.80 -0.36
C GLU A 277 -3.17 -2.26 -1.31
N ASN A 278 -4.41 -2.12 -0.82
CA ASN A 278 -5.43 -1.41 -1.58
C ASN A 278 -5.00 0.05 -1.74
N ASP A 279 -5.09 0.58 -2.95
CA ASP A 279 -4.69 1.96 -3.28
C ASP A 279 -5.87 2.95 -3.27
N ASP A 280 -7.08 2.46 -2.99
CA ASP A 280 -8.34 3.22 -2.99
C ASP A 280 -8.57 4.02 -4.29
N CYS A 281 -7.95 3.59 -5.40
CA CYS A 281 -8.17 4.18 -6.71
C CYS A 281 -9.52 3.71 -7.29
N ASP A 282 -10.55 4.56 -7.19
CA ASP A 282 -11.86 4.37 -7.83
C ASP A 282 -11.82 4.69 -9.35
N GLY A 283 -10.89 4.06 -10.07
CA GLY A 283 -10.78 4.11 -11.52
C GLY A 283 -9.97 5.29 -12.12
N ALA A 284 -9.94 5.37 -13.46
CA ALA A 284 -9.16 6.34 -14.24
C ALA A 284 -9.96 7.11 -15.31
N LEU A 285 -11.25 6.80 -15.51
CA LEU A 285 -12.05 7.25 -16.65
C LEU A 285 -12.65 8.65 -16.55
N ASP A 286 -12.57 9.33 -15.40
CA ASP A 286 -12.98 10.75 -15.34
C ASP A 286 -12.21 11.57 -16.39
N ASN A 287 -10.94 11.19 -16.66
CA ASN A 287 -10.09 11.84 -17.65
C ASN A 287 -10.37 11.37 -19.10
N LEU A 288 -10.83 10.13 -19.32
CA LEU A 288 -11.14 9.65 -20.67
C LEU A 288 -12.44 10.26 -21.19
N LYS A 289 -13.43 10.48 -20.31
CA LYS A 289 -14.66 11.19 -20.67
C LYS A 289 -14.35 12.62 -21.12
N ASN A 290 -13.53 13.35 -20.38
CA ASN A 290 -13.08 14.70 -20.77
C ASN A 290 -12.27 14.64 -22.08
N PHE A 291 -11.33 13.70 -22.21
CA PHE A 291 -10.55 13.53 -23.45
C PHE A 291 -11.40 13.22 -24.69
N LEU A 292 -12.50 12.47 -24.53
CA LEU A 292 -13.41 12.14 -25.64
C LEU A 292 -14.44 13.24 -25.94
N ILE A 293 -14.72 14.14 -24.98
CA ILE A 293 -15.74 15.19 -25.10
C ILE A 293 -15.14 16.55 -25.47
N ASP A 294 -13.90 16.84 -25.09
CA ASP A 294 -13.28 18.17 -25.25
C ASP A 294 -12.73 18.47 -26.66
N GLU A 295 -13.00 17.63 -27.68
CA GLU A 295 -12.55 17.86 -29.07
C GLU A 295 -13.64 18.23 -30.09
N ILE A 296 -14.84 18.67 -29.68
CA ILE A 296 -15.78 19.26 -30.66
C ILE A 296 -16.44 20.53 -30.08
N PRO A 297 -16.16 21.74 -30.62
CA PRO A 297 -17.00 22.89 -30.37
C PRO A 297 -18.31 22.68 -31.14
N LEU A 298 -19.30 22.06 -30.49
CA LEU A 298 -20.66 22.00 -30.99
C LEU A 298 -21.35 23.32 -30.64
N GLU A 299 -21.61 24.13 -31.66
CA GLU A 299 -22.54 25.26 -31.58
C GLU A 299 -23.86 24.80 -30.95
N GLU A 300 -24.29 25.50 -29.90
CA GLU A 300 -25.52 25.22 -29.16
C GLU A 300 -26.73 25.24 -30.10
N THR A 301 -27.24 24.06 -30.46
CA THR A 301 -28.58 23.94 -31.03
C THR A 301 -29.53 23.54 -29.92
N ILE A 302 -30.35 24.50 -29.49
CA ILE A 302 -31.42 24.31 -28.52
C ILE A 302 -32.45 23.35 -29.12
N ILE A 303 -32.53 22.12 -28.61
CA ILE A 303 -33.64 21.20 -28.90
C ILE A 303 -34.46 21.02 -27.63
N GLN A 304 -35.73 21.41 -27.72
CA GLN A 304 -36.74 21.28 -26.67
C GLN A 304 -36.98 19.81 -26.32
N SER A 305 -37.05 19.53 -25.01
CA SER A 305 -37.30 18.23 -24.40
C SER A 305 -38.66 17.62 -24.81
N PRO A 306 -38.74 16.32 -25.15
CA PRO A 306 -40.00 15.60 -25.12
C PRO A 306 -40.30 15.07 -23.71
N THR A 307 -41.58 15.11 -23.40
CA THR A 307 -42.25 14.89 -22.10
C THR A 307 -42.07 13.46 -21.57
N GLU A 308 -41.78 13.32 -20.27
CA GLU A 308 -41.66 12.02 -19.58
C GLU A 308 -42.98 11.23 -19.62
N SER A 309 -42.97 10.03 -20.19
CA SER A 309 -44.02 9.02 -19.95
C SER A 309 -43.61 8.14 -18.77
N MET A 310 -44.39 8.18 -17.68
CA MET A 310 -44.22 7.28 -16.53
C MET A 310 -44.64 5.86 -16.91
N ILE A 311 -43.73 4.90 -16.80
CA ILE A 311 -44.03 3.46 -16.92
C ILE A 311 -44.39 2.96 -15.52
N GLU A 312 -45.66 2.65 -15.29
CA GLU A 312 -46.11 1.86 -14.13
C GLU A 312 -45.67 0.39 -14.29
N ILE A 313 -45.00 -0.14 -13.26
CA ILE A 313 -44.60 -1.54 -13.19
C ILE A 313 -45.51 -2.23 -12.17
N GLU A 314 -46.41 -3.11 -12.63
CA GLU A 314 -47.18 -4.00 -11.75
C GLU A 314 -46.25 -5.04 -11.10
N ILE A 315 -46.31 -5.14 -9.77
CA ILE A 315 -45.54 -6.12 -8.99
C ILE A 315 -46.44 -7.34 -8.73
N PRO A 316 -46.02 -8.59 -9.03
CA PRO A 316 -46.81 -9.76 -8.73
C PRO A 316 -46.91 -9.98 -7.21
N ASN A 317 -48.13 -10.13 -6.72
CA ASN A 317 -48.43 -10.26 -5.30
C ASN A 317 -48.18 -11.71 -4.83
N VAL A 318 -46.95 -12.01 -4.39
CA VAL A 318 -46.60 -13.32 -3.83
C VAL A 318 -46.98 -13.37 -2.35
N LYS A 319 -48.02 -14.15 -2.01
CA LYS A 319 -48.37 -14.45 -0.61
C LYS A 319 -47.34 -15.41 0.00
N ILE A 320 -46.57 -14.94 0.97
CA ILE A 320 -45.61 -15.75 1.75
C ILE A 320 -46.23 -16.03 3.14
N PRO A 321 -46.15 -17.27 3.68
CA PRO A 321 -46.73 -17.60 4.98
C PRO A 321 -46.13 -16.79 6.13
N SER A 322 -46.98 -16.41 7.08
CA SER A 322 -46.63 -15.66 8.28
C SER A 322 -45.99 -16.55 9.34
N SER A 323 -44.65 -16.52 9.46
CA SER A 323 -43.97 -16.95 10.69
C SER A 323 -43.56 -15.72 11.49
N ASN A 324 -44.31 -15.43 12.56
CA ASN A 324 -44.02 -14.34 13.49
C ASN A 324 -42.75 -14.66 14.31
N SER A 325 -41.63 -14.03 13.95
CA SER A 325 -40.56 -13.74 14.90
C SER A 325 -40.03 -12.33 14.61
N GLN A 326 -39.86 -11.50 15.64
CA GLN A 326 -39.33 -10.13 15.53
C GLN A 326 -37.94 -10.07 14.89
N VAL A 327 -37.20 -11.18 14.88
CA VAL A 327 -35.91 -11.30 14.18
C VAL A 327 -36.10 -11.27 12.66
N ASN A 328 -37.21 -11.81 12.15
CA ASN A 328 -37.48 -11.91 10.72
C ASN A 328 -37.91 -10.57 10.09
N SER A 329 -38.51 -9.64 10.85
CA SER A 329 -38.88 -8.31 10.35
C SER A 329 -37.65 -7.41 10.17
N GLY A 330 -36.69 -7.46 11.09
CA GLY A 330 -35.43 -6.72 11.02
C GLY A 330 -34.54 -7.18 9.84
N SER A 331 -34.43 -8.49 9.62
CA SER A 331 -33.68 -9.03 8.48
C SER A 331 -34.32 -8.67 7.13
N ARG A 332 -35.66 -8.70 7.03
CA ARG A 332 -36.39 -8.33 5.81
C ARG A 332 -36.30 -6.84 5.53
N ALA A 333 -36.37 -5.98 6.55
CA ALA A 333 -36.16 -4.54 6.40
C ALA A 333 -34.71 -4.19 5.98
N TYR A 334 -33.72 -4.90 6.51
CA TYR A 334 -32.32 -4.72 6.13
C TYR A 334 -32.05 -5.17 4.69
N VAL A 335 -32.52 -6.36 4.31
CA VAL A 335 -32.36 -6.89 2.96
C VAL A 335 -33.15 -6.06 1.94
N ALA A 336 -34.37 -5.64 2.28
CA ALA A 336 -35.14 -4.72 1.44
C ALA A 336 -34.43 -3.36 1.33
N GLY A 337 -33.91 -2.79 2.43
CA GLY A 337 -33.15 -1.55 2.40
C GLY A 337 -31.87 -1.66 1.57
N TRP A 338 -31.16 -2.79 1.65
CA TRP A 338 -29.97 -3.07 0.84
C TRP A 338 -30.31 -3.25 -0.65
N LEU A 339 -31.38 -3.98 -0.98
CA LEU A 339 -31.88 -4.16 -2.35
C LEU A 339 -32.39 -2.83 -2.93
N THR A 340 -33.12 -2.04 -2.16
CA THR A 340 -33.57 -0.70 -2.55
C THR A 340 -32.40 0.23 -2.77
N ARG A 341 -31.37 0.21 -1.90
CA ARG A 341 -30.13 0.98 -2.09
C ARG A 341 -29.33 0.52 -3.32
N MET A 342 -29.28 -0.79 -3.58
CA MET A 342 -28.68 -1.35 -4.80
C MET A 342 -29.45 -0.93 -6.05
N ASN A 343 -30.78 -0.97 -6.01
CA ASN A 343 -31.64 -0.57 -7.12
C ASN A 343 -31.69 0.94 -7.32
N TYR A 344 -31.50 1.75 -6.27
CA TYR A 344 -31.35 3.20 -6.37
C TYR A 344 -30.00 3.57 -6.97
N LYS A 345 -28.91 2.91 -6.55
CA LYS A 345 -27.58 3.03 -7.17
C LYS A 345 -27.55 2.51 -8.61
N LYS A 346 -28.30 1.45 -8.91
CA LYS A 346 -28.47 0.94 -10.28
C LYS A 346 -29.34 1.88 -11.11
N LYS A 347 -30.49 2.36 -10.64
CA LYS A 347 -31.30 3.36 -11.36
C LYS A 347 -30.51 4.63 -11.65
N GLN A 348 -29.78 5.22 -10.69
CA GLN A 348 -28.89 6.37 -11.00
C GLN A 348 -27.84 6.07 -12.07
N LYS A 349 -27.34 4.83 -12.16
CA LYS A 349 -26.46 4.41 -13.27
C LYS A 349 -27.26 4.20 -14.56
N THR A 350 -28.32 3.39 -14.55
CA THR A 350 -29.05 2.96 -15.74
C THR A 350 -29.92 4.06 -16.35
N THR A 351 -30.52 4.96 -15.59
CA THR A 351 -31.27 6.10 -16.15
C THR A 351 -30.32 7.08 -16.84
N ASN A 352 -29.11 7.29 -16.29
CA ASN A 352 -28.07 8.09 -16.94
C ASN A 352 -27.51 7.39 -18.18
N THR A 353 -27.26 6.07 -18.13
CA THR A 353 -26.75 5.31 -19.28
C THR A 353 -27.80 5.13 -20.38
N VAL A 354 -29.09 4.97 -20.05
CA VAL A 354 -30.16 4.85 -21.04
C VAL A 354 -30.50 6.21 -21.66
N ALA A 355 -30.46 7.31 -20.90
CA ALA A 355 -30.57 8.66 -21.46
C ALA A 355 -29.38 9.00 -22.37
N GLU A 356 -28.15 8.60 -22.00
CA GLU A 356 -26.95 8.77 -22.83
C GLU A 356 -26.98 7.88 -24.09
N ILE A 357 -27.49 6.64 -24.01
CA ILE A 357 -27.64 5.74 -25.16
C ILE A 357 -28.76 6.20 -26.12
N ILE A 358 -29.89 6.69 -25.61
CA ILE A 358 -30.98 7.21 -26.45
C ILE A 358 -30.52 8.48 -27.21
N ASN A 359 -29.75 9.37 -26.57
CA ASN A 359 -29.15 10.53 -27.22
C ASN A 359 -28.04 10.16 -28.24
N LEU A 360 -27.33 9.05 -28.02
CA LEU A 360 -26.33 8.53 -28.96
C LEU A 360 -26.95 7.84 -30.17
N VAL A 361 -28.09 7.18 -30.01
CA VAL A 361 -28.80 6.50 -31.12
C VAL A 361 -29.58 7.51 -31.98
N GLN A 362 -30.11 8.59 -31.39
CA GLN A 362 -30.80 9.65 -32.14
C GLN A 362 -29.86 10.56 -32.95
N SER A 363 -28.55 10.55 -32.68
CA SER A 363 -27.55 11.31 -33.45
C SER A 363 -26.94 10.52 -34.62
N TRP A 364 -27.40 9.28 -34.87
CA TRP A 364 -26.89 8.40 -35.92
C TRP A 364 -27.86 8.23 -37.11
N ASP A 365 -29.09 8.76 -37.04
CA ASP A 365 -30.10 8.74 -38.13
C ASP A 365 -30.35 10.14 -38.74
N VAL A 366 -29.30 10.83 -39.17
CA VAL A 366 -29.35 11.94 -40.16
C VAL A 366 -28.22 11.77 -41.17
#